data_AF-A0A444MMN3-F1
#
_entry.id   AF-A0A444MMN3-F1
#
_cell.length_a   1.000
_cell.length_b   1.000
_cell.length_c   1.000
_cell.angle_alpha   90.00
_cell.angle_beta   90.00
_cell.angle_gamma   90.00
#
_symmetry.space_group_name_H-M   'P 1'
#
loop_
_entity.id
_entity.type
_entity.pdbx_description
1 polymer ?
#
loop_
_entity_poly.entity_id
_entity_poly.type
_entity_poly.pdbx_seq_one_letter_code
_entity_poly.pdbx_strand_id
1 'polypeptide(L)'
;MKMNARYCLLTATVCILLAACSSDPQKAVLAKVAPAKPTVMEPFRFHKAIEVSPGQTYDVLSWGRGASAVGAFMILHSDSSAAKYTTTTGDLDGTIADAYNADMDTDGNPEILIQARAMDTVKYAKIYAYEFNNSNANKLDFPKLTTSQRKGYRGDDNFYIKDGLLIREFPIYDRNDSLAKPTGAKRQIQYGLRNNNFTVQQLSKDSVQVKDNKSAAQTVKQAQPEKRTVSKKSTKRKKAEAKKKRRRRRG
;
A
#
# COMPACT_ATOMS: atom_id res chain seq x y z
N MET A 1 -41.59 63.97 -15.56
CA MET A 1 -42.62 64.81 -16.20
C MET A 1 -43.30 63.97 -17.27
N LYS A 2 -44.61 63.72 -17.14
CA LYS A 2 -45.46 62.92 -18.04
C LYS A 2 -46.04 63.82 -19.15
N MET A 3 -46.22 63.27 -20.35
CA MET A 3 -47.31 63.54 -21.33
C MET A 3 -47.04 62.57 -22.52
N ASN A 4 -47.84 61.54 -22.87
CA ASN A 4 -49.26 61.43 -23.25
C ASN A 4 -49.68 62.52 -24.26
N ALA A 5 -50.33 62.28 -25.40
CA ALA A 5 -51.28 61.25 -25.83
C ALA A 5 -51.39 61.26 -27.38
N ARG A 6 -51.56 60.10 -28.05
CA ARG A 6 -52.80 59.61 -28.73
C ARG A 6 -53.30 60.43 -29.92
N TYR A 7 -53.58 59.74 -31.04
CA TYR A 7 -54.86 59.65 -31.78
C TYR A 7 -54.61 59.22 -33.25
N CYS A 8 -55.13 58.04 -33.65
CA CYS A 8 -56.21 57.83 -34.65
C CYS A 8 -55.76 57.98 -36.12
N LEU A 9 -56.20 57.23 -37.12
CA LEU A 9 -57.00 56.02 -37.32
C LEU A 9 -56.98 55.81 -38.86
N LEU A 10 -57.04 54.57 -39.36
CA LEU A 10 -57.48 54.15 -40.71
C LEU A 10 -56.64 54.56 -41.96
N THR A 11 -56.21 53.57 -42.75
CA THR A 11 -56.91 53.12 -43.97
C THR A 11 -56.14 51.95 -44.63
N ALA A 12 -56.91 51.03 -45.22
CA ALA A 12 -56.48 49.76 -45.80
C ALA A 12 -56.30 49.84 -47.33
N THR A 13 -55.35 49.09 -47.90
CA THR A 13 -55.36 48.49 -49.27
C THR A 13 -54.03 47.73 -49.44
N VAL A 14 -53.93 46.39 -49.33
CA VAL A 14 -54.32 45.30 -50.25
C VAL A 14 -53.88 45.52 -51.70
N CYS A 15 -52.82 44.80 -52.11
CA CYS A 15 -52.55 44.19 -53.44
C CYS A 15 -51.24 43.37 -53.32
N ILE A 16 -51.32 42.09 -52.94
CA ILE A 16 -51.20 40.90 -53.81
C ILE A 16 -49.90 40.89 -54.64
N LEU A 17 -49.02 39.91 -54.40
CA LEU A 17 -48.62 38.90 -55.39
C LEU A 17 -47.71 37.82 -54.76
N LEU A 18 -48.04 36.58 -55.10
CA LEU A 18 -47.42 35.33 -54.65
C LEU A 18 -46.04 35.12 -55.28
N ALA A 19 -45.07 34.70 -54.48
CA ALA A 19 -43.92 33.93 -54.94
C ALA A 19 -43.70 32.78 -53.96
N ALA A 20 -44.39 31.67 -54.22
CA ALA A 20 -44.09 30.38 -53.64
C ALA A 20 -42.96 29.74 -54.45
N CYS A 21 -41.76 29.64 -53.86
CA CYS A 21 -40.73 28.69 -54.26
C CYS A 21 -40.02 28.15 -53.01
N SER A 22 -40.32 26.88 -52.72
CA SER A 22 -39.51 25.88 -52.02
C SER A 22 -38.58 26.37 -50.90
N SER A 23 -39.06 26.27 -49.65
CA SER A 23 -38.19 26.15 -48.49
C SER A 23 -37.58 24.74 -48.46
N ASP A 24 -36.46 24.57 -49.14
CA ASP A 24 -35.60 23.40 -48.95
C ASP A 24 -34.98 23.53 -47.53
N PRO A 25 -35.17 22.57 -46.61
CA PRO A 25 -34.48 22.63 -45.34
C PRO A 25 -33.01 22.40 -45.62
N GLN A 26 -32.22 23.49 -45.58
CA GLN A 26 -30.77 23.42 -45.57
C GLN A 26 -30.36 22.53 -44.41
N LYS A 27 -30.04 21.26 -44.71
CA LYS A 27 -29.39 20.34 -43.78
C LYS A 27 -28.21 21.11 -43.20
N ALA A 28 -28.22 21.30 -41.88
CA ALA A 28 -27.07 21.77 -41.16
C ALA A 28 -25.91 20.83 -41.54
N VAL A 29 -24.96 21.35 -42.32
CA VAL A 29 -23.73 20.64 -42.59
C VAL A 29 -23.02 20.57 -41.25
N LEU A 30 -23.06 19.38 -40.64
CA LEU A 30 -22.26 19.09 -39.45
C LEU A 30 -20.82 19.46 -39.79
N ALA A 31 -20.33 20.54 -39.18
CA ALA A 31 -18.94 20.93 -39.30
C ALA A 31 -18.11 19.71 -38.90
N LYS A 32 -17.27 19.24 -39.82
CA LYS A 32 -16.37 18.13 -39.59
C LYS A 32 -15.49 18.51 -38.40
N VAL A 33 -15.73 17.88 -37.25
CA VAL A 33 -14.93 18.11 -36.04
C VAL A 33 -13.48 17.84 -36.42
N ALA A 34 -12.66 18.88 -36.40
CA ALA A 34 -11.24 18.74 -36.63
C ALA A 34 -10.68 17.75 -35.59
N PRO A 35 -9.85 16.78 -35.97
CA PRO A 35 -9.29 15.84 -35.02
C PRO A 35 -8.56 16.63 -33.94
N ALA A 36 -8.85 16.31 -32.67
CA ALA A 36 -8.18 16.92 -31.54
C ALA A 36 -6.66 16.77 -31.72
N LYS A 37 -5.91 17.86 -31.59
CA LYS A 37 -4.45 17.80 -31.60
C LYS A 37 -4.02 16.81 -30.51
N PRO A 38 -3.12 15.85 -30.80
CA PRO A 38 -2.64 14.93 -29.78
C PRO A 38 -2.00 15.71 -28.62
N THR A 39 -2.53 15.54 -27.41
CA THR A 39 -1.91 16.12 -26.21
C THR A 39 -0.62 15.38 -25.93
N VAL A 40 0.51 16.09 -25.94
CA VAL A 40 1.81 15.53 -25.54
C VAL A 40 1.78 15.31 -24.03
N MET A 41 1.95 14.07 -23.59
CA MET A 41 1.94 13.73 -22.17
C MET A 41 3.20 14.23 -21.46
N GLU A 42 3.02 14.71 -20.23
CA GLU A 42 4.13 15.06 -19.34
C GLU A 42 5.01 13.84 -19.08
N PRO A 43 6.34 13.97 -19.25
CA PRO A 43 7.19 12.82 -19.23
C PRO A 43 7.54 12.37 -17.81
N PHE A 44 7.56 13.28 -16.83
CA PHE A 44 7.78 12.97 -15.42
C PHE A 44 6.44 12.92 -14.68
N ARG A 45 6.15 11.80 -14.01
CA ARG A 45 4.85 11.59 -13.34
C ARG A 45 4.95 11.42 -11.83
N PHE A 46 6.16 11.26 -11.32
CA PHE A 46 6.47 11.07 -9.91
C PHE A 46 7.82 11.72 -9.64
N HIS A 47 7.92 12.41 -8.52
CA HIS A 47 9.18 12.91 -7.96
C HIS A 47 9.09 12.90 -6.44
N LYS A 48 10.11 12.34 -5.79
CA LYS A 48 10.31 12.42 -4.34
C LYS A 48 11.79 12.57 -4.04
N ALA A 49 12.16 13.62 -3.30
CA ALA A 49 13.50 13.78 -2.75
C ALA A 49 13.58 13.10 -1.39
N ILE A 50 14.65 12.34 -1.16
CA ILE A 50 14.93 11.68 0.11
C ILE A 50 16.34 12.07 0.55
N GLU A 51 16.43 12.94 1.56
CA GLU A 51 17.70 13.28 2.21
C GLU A 51 18.00 12.23 3.28
N VAL A 52 19.14 11.54 3.15
CA VAL A 52 19.54 10.47 4.09
C VAL A 52 20.52 10.99 5.15
N SER A 53 21.28 12.03 4.81
CA SER A 53 22.15 12.77 5.71
C SER A 53 22.43 14.15 5.09
N PRO A 54 22.90 15.15 5.86
CA PRO A 54 23.12 16.49 5.34
C PRO A 54 23.96 16.51 4.06
N GLY A 55 23.35 16.98 2.98
CA GLY A 55 24.02 17.10 1.69
C GLY A 55 24.10 15.81 0.86
N GLN A 56 23.48 14.72 1.32
CA GLN A 56 23.29 13.46 0.60
C GLN A 56 21.80 13.23 0.33
N THR A 57 21.39 13.45 -0.92
CA THR A 57 19.99 13.37 -1.35
C THR A 57 19.82 12.40 -2.50
N TYR A 58 18.72 11.66 -2.48
CA TYR A 58 18.27 10.79 -3.56
C TYR A 58 16.94 11.29 -4.10
N ASP A 59 16.94 11.81 -5.32
CA ASP A 59 15.72 12.15 -6.05
C ASP A 59 15.24 10.92 -6.84
N VAL A 60 14.06 10.42 -6.51
CA VAL A 60 13.40 9.34 -7.24
C VAL A 60 12.39 9.93 -8.20
N LEU A 61 12.57 9.65 -9.50
CA LEU A 61 11.67 10.12 -10.57
C LEU A 61 11.11 8.94 -11.36
N SER A 62 9.89 9.09 -11.88
CA SER A 62 9.42 8.29 -13.02
C SER A 62 9.55 9.09 -14.32
N TRP A 63 9.84 8.40 -15.42
CA TRP A 63 10.02 8.99 -16.75
C TRP A 63 9.36 8.16 -17.85
N GLY A 64 8.84 8.83 -18.88
CA GLY A 64 8.40 8.24 -20.15
C GLY A 64 7.23 9.01 -20.76
N ARG A 65 7.03 8.94 -22.07
CA ARG A 65 5.82 9.51 -22.73
C ARG A 65 4.95 8.37 -23.25
N GLY A 66 3.63 8.60 -23.27
CA GLY A 66 2.67 7.58 -23.70
C GLY A 66 2.03 6.86 -22.52
N ALA A 67 1.70 5.57 -22.68
CA ALA A 67 0.91 4.82 -21.71
C ALA A 67 1.48 4.93 -20.28
N SER A 68 0.63 5.27 -19.32
CA SER A 68 1.02 5.40 -17.90
C SER A 68 1.39 4.06 -17.25
N ALA A 69 1.13 2.95 -17.93
CA ALA A 69 1.36 1.60 -17.42
C ALA A 69 2.82 1.16 -17.50
N VAL A 70 3.66 1.85 -18.28
CA VAL A 70 5.07 1.50 -18.47
C VAL A 70 5.92 2.76 -18.54
N GLY A 71 7.20 2.64 -18.23
CA GLY A 71 8.16 3.72 -18.36
C GLY A 71 9.53 3.31 -17.85
N ALA A 72 10.25 4.28 -17.30
CA ALA A 72 11.47 4.08 -16.54
C ALA A 72 11.40 4.83 -15.21
N PHE A 73 12.28 4.48 -14.29
CA PHE A 73 12.58 5.29 -13.12
C PHE A 73 14.04 5.72 -13.13
N MET A 74 14.32 6.81 -12.42
CA MET A 74 15.65 7.37 -12.20
C MET A 74 15.81 7.63 -10.71
N ILE A 75 16.96 7.25 -10.15
CA ILE A 75 17.42 7.64 -8.82
C ILE A 75 18.64 8.54 -9.04
N LEU A 76 18.49 9.83 -8.77
CA LEU A 76 19.57 10.82 -8.88
C LEU A 76 20.16 11.00 -7.49
N HIS A 77 21.40 10.59 -7.33
CA HIS A 77 22.12 10.73 -6.06
C HIS A 77 23.01 11.95 -6.13
N SER A 78 22.85 12.85 -5.16
CA SER A 78 23.63 14.06 -4.99
C SER A 78 24.36 14.01 -3.65
N ASP A 79 25.68 13.90 -3.70
CA ASP A 79 26.59 14.14 -2.58
C ASP A 79 27.30 15.49 -2.79
N SER A 80 26.70 16.53 -2.23
CA SER A 80 27.18 17.90 -2.36
C SER A 80 28.52 18.12 -1.67
N SER A 81 28.82 17.38 -0.60
CA SER A 81 30.06 17.50 0.16
C SER A 81 31.27 16.97 -0.61
N ALA A 82 31.06 15.87 -1.34
CA ALA A 82 32.09 15.28 -2.21
C ALA A 82 32.05 15.81 -3.66
N ALA A 83 31.11 16.70 -3.99
CA ALA A 83 30.80 17.13 -5.35
C ALA A 83 30.60 15.95 -6.32
N LYS A 84 29.92 14.89 -5.85
CA LYS A 84 29.64 13.68 -6.62
C LYS A 84 28.15 13.57 -6.91
N TYR A 85 27.84 13.29 -8.17
CA TYR A 85 26.48 13.15 -8.65
C TYR A 85 26.40 11.90 -9.52
N THR A 86 25.50 10.98 -9.18
CA THR A 86 25.32 9.74 -9.95
C THR A 86 23.86 9.53 -10.29
N THR A 87 23.63 8.63 -11.24
CA THR A 87 22.29 8.29 -11.72
C THR A 87 22.17 6.78 -11.82
N THR A 88 21.13 6.24 -11.21
CA THR A 88 20.72 4.84 -11.37
C THR A 88 19.38 4.82 -12.07
N THR A 89 19.23 3.97 -13.09
CA THR A 89 17.99 3.88 -13.87
C THR A 89 17.48 2.45 -13.93
N GLY A 90 16.19 2.28 -14.19
CA GLY A 90 15.62 0.98 -14.50
C GLY A 90 14.26 1.08 -15.17
N ASP A 91 13.81 -0.01 -15.77
CA ASP A 91 12.49 -0.10 -16.37
C ASP A 91 11.40 -0.10 -15.29
N LEU A 92 10.36 0.68 -15.53
CA LEU A 92 9.20 0.80 -14.65
C LEU A 92 8.01 0.08 -15.29
N ASP A 93 7.48 -0.91 -14.56
CA ASP A 93 6.22 -1.57 -14.87
C ASP A 93 5.17 -1.14 -13.84
N GLY A 94 4.23 -0.34 -14.31
CA GLY A 94 3.21 0.32 -13.50
C GLY A 94 3.52 1.78 -13.19
N THR A 95 2.92 2.27 -12.11
CA THR A 95 3.12 3.64 -11.61
C THR A 95 3.78 3.63 -10.25
N ILE A 96 4.73 4.53 -10.01
CA ILE A 96 5.33 4.70 -8.68
C ILE A 96 4.24 5.22 -7.73
N ALA A 97 4.04 4.53 -6.62
CA ALA A 97 3.14 4.92 -5.55
C ALA A 97 3.87 5.71 -4.45
N ASP A 98 5.07 5.26 -4.08
CA ASP A 98 5.94 5.97 -3.15
C ASP A 98 7.40 5.47 -3.28
N ALA A 99 8.33 6.16 -2.63
CA ALA A 99 9.70 5.72 -2.42
C ALA A 99 10.11 5.88 -0.95
N TYR A 100 10.91 4.97 -0.44
CA TYR A 100 11.32 4.91 0.97
C TYR A 100 12.84 4.85 1.08
N ASN A 101 13.40 5.42 2.13
CA ASN A 101 14.74 5.09 2.59
C ASN A 101 14.69 4.19 3.82
N ALA A 102 15.67 3.31 3.92
CA ALA A 102 16.00 2.58 5.14
C ALA A 102 17.53 2.46 5.27
N ASP A 103 17.96 1.89 6.38
CA ASP A 103 19.31 1.34 6.61
C ASP A 103 19.06 0.05 7.41
N MET A 104 18.57 -0.98 6.72
CA MET A 104 17.92 -2.14 7.34
C MET A 104 18.89 -3.05 8.09
N ASP A 105 20.16 -3.07 7.71
CA ASP A 105 21.20 -3.81 8.42
C ASP A 105 22.18 -2.93 9.21
N THR A 106 21.91 -1.61 9.26
CA THR A 106 22.61 -0.64 10.13
C THR A 106 24.10 -0.55 9.80
N ASP A 107 24.43 -0.62 8.51
CA ASP A 107 25.79 -0.50 8.00
C ASP A 107 26.13 0.93 7.53
N GLY A 108 25.13 1.83 7.54
CA GLY A 108 25.24 3.23 7.13
C GLY A 108 25.05 3.46 5.62
N ASN A 109 24.87 2.41 4.82
CA ASN A 109 24.52 2.50 3.41
C ASN A 109 22.99 2.54 3.28
N PRO A 110 22.41 3.61 2.72
CA PRO A 110 20.96 3.69 2.61
C PRO A 110 20.42 2.70 1.55
N GLU A 111 19.31 2.04 1.86
CA GLU A 111 18.47 1.43 0.83
C GLU A 111 17.39 2.40 0.35
N ILE A 112 17.32 2.62 -0.96
CA ILE A 112 16.21 3.30 -1.62
C ILE A 112 15.28 2.24 -2.23
N LEU A 113 14.02 2.28 -1.81
CA LEU A 113 12.99 1.32 -2.17
C LEU A 113 11.87 2.03 -2.91
N ILE A 114 11.69 1.72 -4.18
CA ILE A 114 10.64 2.32 -5.03
C ILE A 114 9.46 1.36 -5.08
N GLN A 115 8.32 1.77 -4.53
CA GLN A 115 7.07 1.04 -4.67
C GLN A 115 6.38 1.44 -5.96
N ALA A 116 6.13 0.45 -6.83
CA ALA A 116 5.28 0.59 -8.00
C ALA A 116 4.02 -0.28 -7.87
N ARG A 117 2.93 0.18 -8.49
CA ARG A 117 1.67 -0.57 -8.63
C ARG A 117 1.53 -1.00 -10.08
N ALA A 118 1.53 -2.31 -10.32
CA ALA A 118 1.30 -2.87 -11.65
C ALA A 118 -0.11 -2.50 -12.14
N MET A 119 -0.27 -2.32 -13.46
CA MET A 119 -1.57 -2.05 -14.08
C MET A 119 -2.30 -3.34 -14.47
N ASP A 120 -2.38 -4.30 -13.54
CA ASP A 120 -3.20 -5.50 -13.67
C ASP A 120 -4.47 -5.41 -12.81
N THR A 121 -5.37 -6.39 -12.94
CA THR A 121 -6.65 -6.41 -12.21
C THR A 121 -6.51 -6.48 -10.70
N VAL A 122 -5.36 -6.96 -10.21
CA VAL A 122 -5.07 -7.16 -8.78
C VAL A 122 -4.17 -6.04 -8.25
N LYS A 123 -3.64 -5.17 -9.13
CA LYS A 123 -2.71 -4.07 -8.86
C LYS A 123 -1.57 -4.50 -7.95
N TYR A 124 -0.89 -5.58 -8.33
CA TYR A 124 0.21 -6.11 -7.52
C TYR A 124 1.29 -5.05 -7.26
N ALA A 125 1.73 -4.97 -6.01
CA ALA A 125 2.85 -4.13 -5.64
C ALA A 125 4.17 -4.75 -6.08
N LYS A 126 5.03 -3.93 -6.68
CA LYS A 126 6.42 -4.22 -7.01
C LYS A 126 7.33 -3.29 -6.22
N ILE A 127 8.47 -3.81 -5.78
CA ILE A 127 9.51 -3.02 -5.12
C ILE A 127 10.77 -3.13 -5.97
N TYR A 128 11.30 -1.99 -6.39
CA TYR A 128 12.65 -1.87 -6.93
C TYR A 128 13.55 -1.40 -5.79
N ALA A 129 14.50 -2.23 -5.39
CA ALA A 129 15.34 -1.99 -4.23
C ALA A 129 16.80 -1.82 -4.64
N TYR A 130 17.43 -0.78 -4.12
CA TYR A 130 18.85 -0.51 -4.32
C TYR A 130 19.47 -0.10 -2.99
N GLU A 131 20.60 -0.68 -2.64
CA GLU A 131 21.48 -0.21 -1.57
C GLU A 131 22.55 0.67 -2.20
N PHE A 132 22.85 1.80 -1.57
CA PHE A 132 23.86 2.73 -2.06
C PHE A 132 25.05 2.79 -1.12
N ASN A 133 26.22 2.40 -1.63
CA ASN A 133 27.49 2.63 -0.95
C ASN A 133 28.21 3.76 -1.67
N ASN A 134 28.08 4.97 -1.11
CA ASN A 134 28.53 6.20 -1.75
C ASN A 134 27.93 6.31 -3.17
N SER A 135 28.79 6.36 -4.19
CA SER A 135 28.42 6.49 -5.60
C SER A 135 27.99 5.17 -6.28
N ASN A 136 28.15 4.03 -5.60
CA ASN A 136 27.82 2.72 -6.15
C ASN A 136 26.39 2.34 -5.78
N ALA A 137 25.62 1.88 -6.76
CA ALA A 137 24.26 1.39 -6.56
C ALA A 137 24.21 -0.14 -6.74
N ASN A 138 23.92 -0.84 -5.65
CA ASN A 138 23.76 -2.29 -5.63
C ASN A 138 22.27 -2.62 -5.74
N LYS A 139 21.86 -3.21 -6.86
CA LYS A 139 20.47 -3.68 -7.01
C LYS A 139 20.22 -4.87 -6.08
N LEU A 140 19.14 -4.81 -5.31
CA LEU A 140 18.69 -5.86 -4.41
C LEU A 140 17.50 -6.62 -4.99
N ASP A 141 17.51 -7.94 -4.88
CA ASP A 141 16.40 -8.78 -5.31
C ASP A 141 15.29 -8.80 -4.26
N PHE A 142 14.23 -8.02 -4.49
CA PHE A 142 13.11 -7.97 -3.56
C PHE A 142 12.31 -9.29 -3.55
N PRO A 143 12.10 -9.92 -2.37
CA PRO A 143 11.49 -11.23 -2.29
C PRO A 143 10.00 -11.21 -2.64
N LYS A 144 9.58 -12.18 -3.46
CA LYS A 144 8.16 -12.41 -3.78
C LYS A 144 7.43 -13.02 -2.57
N LEU A 145 6.13 -12.74 -2.45
CA LEU A 145 5.27 -13.45 -1.50
C LEU A 145 5.31 -14.95 -1.79
N THR A 146 5.54 -15.77 -0.75
CA THR A 146 5.43 -17.23 -0.84
C THR A 146 3.99 -17.66 -1.07
N THR A 147 3.79 -18.93 -1.43
CA THR A 147 2.44 -19.51 -1.64
C THR A 147 1.56 -19.40 -0.39
N SER A 148 2.14 -19.52 0.82
CA SER A 148 1.39 -19.35 2.07
C SER A 148 1.05 -17.88 2.35
N GLN A 149 2.00 -16.97 2.14
CA GLN A 149 1.81 -15.52 2.35
C GLN A 149 0.81 -14.91 1.37
N ARG A 150 0.68 -15.47 0.15
CA ARG A 150 -0.24 -14.99 -0.89
C ARG A 150 -1.68 -15.45 -0.72
N LYS A 151 -1.99 -16.31 0.25
CA LYS A 151 -3.37 -16.78 0.48
C LYS A 151 -4.28 -15.60 0.81
N GLY A 152 -5.31 -15.38 -0.01
CA GLY A 152 -6.26 -14.27 0.13
C GLY A 152 -5.69 -12.90 -0.26
N TYR A 153 -4.50 -12.83 -0.87
CA TYR A 153 -3.91 -11.57 -1.31
C TYR A 153 -4.55 -11.09 -2.62
N ARG A 154 -4.96 -9.81 -2.66
CA ARG A 154 -5.52 -9.16 -3.86
C ARG A 154 -5.03 -7.73 -4.08
N GLY A 155 -3.79 -7.45 -3.72
CA GLY A 155 -3.23 -6.10 -3.83
C GLY A 155 -3.59 -5.24 -2.63
N ASP A 156 -3.79 -3.94 -2.89
CA ASP A 156 -4.00 -2.89 -1.89
C ASP A 156 -2.91 -2.87 -0.80
N ASP A 157 -1.67 -3.11 -1.24
CA ASP A 157 -0.51 -3.07 -0.36
C ASP A 157 -0.18 -1.65 0.09
N ASN A 158 -0.03 -1.52 1.40
CA ASN A 158 0.55 -0.37 2.07
C ASN A 158 1.96 -0.73 2.55
N PHE A 159 2.95 0.08 2.20
CA PHE A 159 4.32 -0.06 2.67
C PHE A 159 4.67 1.09 3.59
N TYR A 160 5.46 0.82 4.62
CA TYR A 160 5.97 1.84 5.53
C TYR A 160 7.21 1.34 6.26
N ILE A 161 8.04 2.27 6.71
CA ILE A 161 9.20 1.96 7.55
C ILE A 161 8.76 1.95 9.01
N LYS A 162 9.17 0.92 9.75
CA LYS A 162 8.96 0.81 11.20
C LYS A 162 10.18 0.13 11.82
N ASP A 163 10.76 0.77 12.83
CA ASP A 163 11.91 0.24 13.58
C ASP A 163 13.09 -0.16 12.65
N GLY A 164 13.36 0.64 11.61
CA GLY A 164 14.41 0.39 10.61
C GLY A 164 14.06 -0.68 9.56
N LEU A 165 12.86 -1.25 9.59
CA LEU A 165 12.44 -2.35 8.71
C LEU A 165 11.31 -1.90 7.79
N LEU A 166 11.25 -2.48 6.59
CA LEU A 166 10.12 -2.26 5.69
C LEU A 166 8.98 -3.20 6.07
N ILE A 167 7.83 -2.63 6.38
CA ILE A 167 6.59 -3.36 6.62
C ILE A 167 5.71 -3.25 5.39
N ARG A 168 5.19 -4.39 4.93
CA ARG A 168 4.11 -4.50 3.96
C ARG A 168 2.87 -4.98 4.65
N GLU A 169 1.80 -4.22 4.51
CA GLU A 169 0.48 -4.54 5.03
C GLU A 169 -0.52 -4.62 3.88
N PHE A 170 -1.36 -5.66 3.83
CA PHE A 170 -2.46 -5.74 2.86
C PHE A 170 -3.69 -6.45 3.44
N PRO A 171 -4.90 -6.10 2.97
CA PRO A 171 -6.12 -6.79 3.35
C PRO A 171 -6.16 -8.24 2.84
N ILE A 172 -6.82 -9.11 3.60
CA ILE A 172 -7.04 -10.52 3.24
C ILE A 172 -8.48 -10.67 2.76
N TYR A 173 -8.65 -11.33 1.63
CA TYR A 173 -9.93 -11.62 1.02
C TYR A 173 -10.27 -13.10 1.12
N ASP A 174 -11.57 -13.40 1.22
CA ASP A 174 -12.09 -14.76 1.11
C ASP A 174 -11.94 -15.31 -0.32
N ARG A 175 -12.30 -16.59 -0.52
CA ARG A 175 -12.13 -17.44 -1.73
C ARG A 175 -12.21 -16.75 -3.12
N ASN A 176 -11.62 -17.45 -4.10
CA ASN A 176 -11.35 -17.07 -5.50
C ASN A 176 -12.59 -16.81 -6.40
N ASP A 177 -13.45 -15.84 -6.09
CA ASP A 177 -14.35 -15.26 -7.10
C ASP A 177 -14.07 -13.76 -7.32
N SER A 178 -14.64 -13.19 -8.38
CA SER A 178 -14.43 -11.79 -8.78
C SER A 178 -15.04 -10.77 -7.81
N LEU A 179 -15.85 -11.22 -6.86
CA LEU A 179 -16.60 -10.39 -5.90
C LEU A 179 -16.06 -10.50 -4.47
N ALA A 180 -15.01 -11.31 -4.26
CA ALA A 180 -14.49 -11.68 -2.94
C ALA A 180 -14.42 -10.47 -2.00
N LYS A 181 -15.14 -10.55 -0.89
CA LYS A 181 -15.20 -9.49 0.11
C LYS A 181 -13.93 -9.52 0.97
N PRO A 182 -13.43 -8.36 1.43
CA PRO A 182 -12.37 -8.33 2.43
C PRO A 182 -12.89 -8.97 3.72
N THR A 183 -12.07 -9.82 4.33
CA THR A 183 -12.37 -10.50 5.60
C THR A 183 -12.35 -9.55 6.80
N GLY A 184 -11.91 -8.30 6.59
CA GLY A 184 -11.55 -7.36 7.66
C GLY A 184 -10.16 -7.62 8.25
N ALA A 185 -9.55 -8.78 7.97
CA ALA A 185 -8.21 -9.08 8.41
C ALA A 185 -7.16 -8.44 7.49
N LYS A 186 -6.02 -8.08 8.08
CA LYS A 186 -4.83 -7.64 7.35
C LYS A 186 -3.68 -8.59 7.64
N ARG A 187 -2.83 -8.80 6.64
CA ARG A 187 -1.55 -9.48 6.79
C ARG A 187 -0.44 -8.45 6.82
N GLN A 188 0.50 -8.61 7.74
CA GLN A 188 1.72 -7.82 7.80
C GLN A 188 2.94 -8.72 7.56
N ILE A 189 3.84 -8.26 6.70
CA ILE A 189 5.11 -8.91 6.39
C ILE A 189 6.20 -7.88 6.59
N GLN A 190 7.16 -8.24 7.42
CA GLN A 190 8.36 -7.47 7.71
C GLN A 190 9.49 -7.95 6.81
N TYR A 191 10.19 -6.98 6.22
CA TYR A 191 11.40 -7.17 5.45
C TYR A 191 12.54 -6.46 6.18
N GLY A 192 13.61 -7.19 6.42
CA GLY A 192 14.91 -6.63 6.84
C GLY A 192 15.99 -7.02 5.85
N LEU A 193 17.22 -6.61 6.12
CA LEU A 193 18.38 -6.97 5.30
C LEU A 193 19.43 -7.68 6.17
N ARG A 194 20.20 -8.58 5.55
CA ARG A 194 21.40 -9.17 6.15
C ARG A 194 22.34 -9.58 5.04
N ASN A 195 23.52 -8.96 4.98
CA ASN A 195 24.51 -9.20 3.91
C ASN A 195 23.87 -9.00 2.52
N ASN A 196 23.15 -7.89 2.32
CA ASN A 196 22.49 -7.53 1.06
C ASN A 196 21.43 -8.53 0.59
N ASN A 197 20.96 -9.41 1.49
CA ASN A 197 19.89 -10.36 1.23
C ASN A 197 18.70 -10.05 2.13
N PHE A 198 17.51 -9.94 1.54
CA PHE A 198 16.30 -9.69 2.32
C PHE A 198 15.99 -10.86 3.25
N THR A 199 15.72 -10.54 4.51
CA THR A 199 15.08 -11.44 5.46
C THR A 199 13.58 -11.14 5.49
N VAL A 200 12.76 -12.18 5.55
CA VAL A 200 11.29 -12.05 5.47
C VAL A 200 10.65 -12.72 6.67
N GLN A 201 9.86 -11.96 7.42
CA GLN A 201 9.08 -12.46 8.55
C GLN A 201 7.62 -12.05 8.39
N GLN A 202 6.71 -13.03 8.35
CA GLN A 202 5.28 -12.72 8.49
C GLN A 202 4.98 -12.44 9.96
N LEU A 203 4.45 -11.26 10.26
CA LEU A 203 4.05 -10.92 11.62
C LEU A 203 2.80 -11.73 11.95
N SER A 204 2.92 -12.62 12.94
CA SER A 204 1.92 -13.63 13.22
C SER A 204 0.69 -13.00 13.87
N LYS A 205 -0.34 -12.73 13.06
CA LYS A 205 -1.78 -12.78 13.34
C LYS A 205 -2.46 -11.88 12.32
N ASP A 206 -2.97 -12.50 11.26
CA ASP A 206 -3.98 -11.86 10.44
C ASP A 206 -5.01 -11.24 11.40
N SER A 207 -5.23 -9.92 11.29
CA SER A 207 -5.70 -9.08 12.42
C SER A 207 -7.10 -9.43 13.00
N VAL A 208 -7.74 -10.52 12.57
CA VAL A 208 -9.13 -10.91 12.93
C VAL A 208 -9.25 -12.31 13.57
N GLN A 209 -8.17 -12.99 13.97
CA GLN A 209 -8.29 -14.13 14.91
C GLN A 209 -8.36 -13.63 16.37
N VAL A 210 -9.32 -12.76 16.70
CA VAL A 210 -9.75 -12.53 18.09
C VAL A 210 -10.93 -13.48 18.33
N LYS A 211 -10.70 -14.52 19.13
CA LYS A 211 -11.76 -15.40 19.59
C LYS A 211 -12.74 -14.59 20.43
N ASP A 212 -13.98 -14.47 19.97
CA ASP A 212 -15.12 -14.10 20.79
C ASP A 212 -15.33 -15.19 21.86
N ASN A 213 -14.70 -15.05 23.02
CA ASN A 213 -15.09 -15.80 24.20
C ASN A 213 -16.29 -15.09 24.85
N LYS A 214 -17.49 -15.57 24.53
CA LYS A 214 -18.68 -15.30 25.34
C LYS A 214 -18.52 -15.88 26.74
N SER A 215 -18.95 -15.07 27.71
CA SER A 215 -19.43 -15.42 29.05
C SER A 215 -18.43 -15.72 30.16
N ALA A 216 -18.37 -14.82 31.14
CA ALA A 216 -18.88 -15.14 32.48
C ALA A 216 -19.16 -13.83 33.25
N ALA A 217 -20.44 -13.45 33.31
CA ALA A 217 -20.92 -12.51 34.31
C ALA A 217 -20.75 -13.15 35.70
N GLN A 218 -19.88 -12.58 36.53
CA GLN A 218 -19.76 -12.97 37.94
C GLN A 218 -20.83 -12.26 38.75
N THR A 219 -21.91 -12.99 39.04
CA THR A 219 -22.84 -12.66 40.12
C THR A 219 -22.17 -12.96 41.45
N VAL A 220 -21.88 -11.92 42.22
CA VAL A 220 -21.40 -12.01 43.60
C VAL A 220 -22.56 -12.41 44.51
N LYS A 221 -22.47 -13.58 45.15
CA LYS A 221 -23.24 -13.88 46.37
C LYS A 221 -22.28 -14.16 47.52
N GLN A 222 -22.41 -13.32 48.55
CA GLN A 222 -21.73 -13.38 49.84
C GLN A 222 -22.03 -14.69 50.57
N ALA A 223 -21.04 -15.20 51.32
CA ALA A 223 -21.26 -16.16 52.39
C ALA A 223 -20.29 -15.92 53.56
N GLN A 224 -20.86 -15.86 54.76
CA GLN A 224 -20.26 -16.04 56.10
C GLN A 224 -21.37 -16.64 57.00
N PRO A 225 -21.08 -17.27 58.16
CA PRO A 225 -20.14 -18.35 58.46
C PRO A 225 -20.77 -19.45 59.39
N GLU A 226 -19.94 -20.32 59.98
CA GLU A 226 -20.19 -21.37 61.02
C GLU A 226 -20.64 -22.75 60.51
N LYS A 227 -20.24 -23.91 61.07
CA LYS A 227 -19.75 -24.25 62.42
C LYS A 227 -18.94 -25.56 62.42
N ARG A 228 -18.06 -25.71 63.41
CA ARG A 228 -17.22 -26.89 63.70
C ARG A 228 -18.05 -28.10 64.18
N THR A 229 -17.57 -29.31 63.87
CA THR A 229 -17.58 -30.43 64.83
C THR A 229 -16.40 -31.37 64.61
N VAL A 230 -15.96 -31.95 65.72
CA VAL A 230 -14.65 -32.52 66.03
C VAL A 230 -14.69 -34.05 66.04
N SER A 231 -13.50 -34.65 65.97
CA SER A 231 -13.09 -35.96 66.54
C SER A 231 -13.00 -37.10 65.51
N LYS A 232 -12.04 -38.04 65.55
CA LYS A 232 -10.98 -38.38 66.52
C LYS A 232 -10.05 -39.42 65.84
N LYS A 233 -8.74 -39.40 66.20
CA LYS A 233 -7.80 -40.53 66.46
C LYS A 233 -7.76 -41.71 65.46
N SER A 234 -6.61 -42.24 65.02
CA SER A 234 -5.41 -42.59 65.81
C SER A 234 -4.27 -43.15 64.93
N THR A 235 -3.01 -42.80 65.27
CA THR A 235 -1.78 -43.64 65.40
C THR A 235 -1.47 -44.75 64.39
N LYS A 236 -0.23 -45.04 63.95
CA LYS A 236 1.07 -45.10 64.65
C LYS A 236 2.17 -45.56 63.66
N ARG A 237 3.42 -45.06 63.86
CA ARG A 237 4.75 -45.71 63.72
C ARG A 237 5.20 -46.27 62.35
N LYS A 238 6.48 -46.41 62.00
CA LYS A 238 7.83 -45.87 62.32
C LYS A 238 8.84 -46.82 61.61
N LYS A 239 10.06 -46.31 61.35
CA LYS A 239 11.35 -47.00 61.02
C LYS A 239 11.59 -47.33 59.53
N ALA A 240 12.63 -46.76 58.89
CA ALA A 240 14.08 -47.05 58.96
C ALA A 240 14.42 -48.36 58.23
N GLU A 241 15.48 -48.55 57.44
CA GLU A 241 16.82 -47.95 57.37
C GLU A 241 17.57 -48.49 56.12
N ALA A 242 18.63 -47.78 55.72
CA ALA A 242 19.92 -48.30 55.20
C ALA A 242 20.11 -48.92 53.78
N LYS A 243 20.91 -48.16 53.00
CA LYS A 243 22.19 -48.52 52.31
C LYS A 243 22.22 -49.58 51.19
N LYS A 244 22.82 -49.16 50.05
CA LYS A 244 24.19 -49.51 49.51
C LYS A 244 24.14 -49.68 47.97
N LYS A 245 24.60 -48.69 47.19
CA LYS A 245 25.96 -48.55 46.60
C LYS A 245 26.37 -49.66 45.59
N ARG A 246 26.37 -49.35 44.29
CA ARG A 246 27.47 -49.56 43.29
C ARG A 246 26.93 -49.26 41.88
N ARG A 247 27.45 -48.26 41.15
CA ARG A 247 28.75 -48.19 40.43
C ARG A 247 28.68 -48.91 39.07
N ARG A 248 28.57 -48.16 37.98
CA ARG A 248 29.58 -48.05 36.90
C ARG A 248 29.06 -47.22 35.72
N ARG A 249 29.71 -46.08 35.50
CA ARG A 249 29.91 -45.43 34.19
C ARG A 249 31.09 -46.12 33.50
N ARG A 250 30.95 -46.48 32.23
CA ARG A 250 31.86 -46.17 31.10
C ARG A 250 31.49 -47.04 29.89
N GLY A 251 31.50 -46.39 28.74
CA GLY A 251 31.00 -46.80 27.44
C GLY A 251 30.58 -45.51 26.78
#